data_AF-A0A089K9R7-F1
#
_entry.id   AF-A0A089K9R7-F1
#
_cell.length_a   1.000
_cell.length_b   1.000
_cell.length_c   1.000
_cell.angle_alpha   90.00
_cell.angle_beta   90.00
_cell.angle_gamma   90.00
#
_symmetry.space_group_name_H-M   'P 1'
#
loop_
_entity.id
_entity.type
_entity.pdbx_description
1 polymer ?
#
loop_
_entity_poly.entity_id
_entity_poly.type
_entity_poly.pdbx_seq_one_letter_code
_entity_poly.pdbx_strand_id
1 'polypeptide(L)'
;MSESKLTYTGYLLVHFIGEQPDGEQVYFSYSENGLHWKDLNGGLPVLRSELGEKGARDPFIVRSPKEGKFYLIATDLRIASGKGWGAAVEEGSRDIIVWESADLVNWSEPWPVTVGVEGAGCVWAPEAIYDEAADEFLVFWASATQEPHENARKHKIYSARTKDFRTFSPAEKYIERENHIIDTTIIEANGKYYRYSKDETTKNIRVEEGASLDKDAFSYVDAPVLEAIMGVEGPEIFKLNGREEWCLIVDRYAEGKGYLPLLTSDLSSGEFRVLEDGEFDLGSSKKRHGGVLPITFEESSLLLQAFGDGHQVLPGQFADPDLAKFGGRYYLYPTTDGFTGWSGTQFHVFSSEDLQLWKDEGVILDLATDDVPWAVSSAWAPCIATKDGRYYYYFCGKKPDGDSAIGVAVADTPIGPFTAQPEPLITLEQIKRLGLVMGQAIDPSIYVEEDGKVYLLFGNSHAAIVELGADMVTVLEDTMQNLEGLHDFREAVTVLKRDGLYHFTWSCDDTGSEDYHVNYGTSEQLYGPVNFQYTVLSKNKDKNMLGTAHHSILQDPDSGKYWIAYHRFVTPLTRFNDYKGIHRETCIDLLSFGGDGLMQPVKL
;
A
#
# COMPACT_ATOMS: atom_id res chain seq x y z
N MET A 1 28.66 12.78 2.53
CA MET A 1 27.24 12.70 2.16
C MET A 1 26.84 11.29 2.53
N SER A 2 26.10 11.08 3.61
CA SER A 2 25.58 9.75 3.93
C SER A 2 24.53 9.42 2.87
N GLU A 3 24.69 8.31 2.17
CA GLU A 3 23.60 7.76 1.36
C GLU A 3 22.38 7.63 2.27
N SER A 4 21.28 8.30 1.92
CA SER A 4 20.02 8.12 2.62
C SER A 4 19.61 6.67 2.43
N LYS A 5 19.64 5.90 3.53
CA LYS A 5 19.11 4.53 3.53
C LYS A 5 17.66 4.59 3.05
N LEU A 6 17.30 3.81 2.03
CA LEU A 6 15.93 3.77 1.53
C LEU A 6 14.98 3.43 2.68
N THR A 7 13.92 4.21 2.82
CA THR A 7 12.82 3.93 3.74
C THR A 7 11.76 3.15 2.98
N TYR A 8 11.49 1.92 3.41
CA TYR A 8 10.48 1.06 2.80
C TYR A 8 9.17 1.16 3.57
N THR A 9 8.07 1.32 2.85
CA THR A 9 6.71 1.48 3.40
C THR A 9 5.77 0.34 3.02
N GLY A 10 6.23 -0.58 2.17
CA GLY A 10 5.47 -1.76 1.78
C GLY A 10 6.33 -2.84 1.13
N TYR A 11 5.63 -3.81 0.54
CA TYR A 11 6.18 -5.00 -0.10
C TYR A 11 5.45 -5.32 -1.40
N LEU A 12 6.21 -5.80 -2.38
CA LEU A 12 5.72 -6.50 -3.56
C LEU A 12 6.07 -7.98 -3.44
N LEU A 13 5.07 -8.85 -3.49
CA LEU A 13 5.24 -10.29 -3.69
C LEU A 13 4.94 -10.61 -5.15
N VAL A 14 5.92 -11.17 -5.85
CA VAL A 14 5.73 -11.75 -7.18
C VAL A 14 5.54 -13.25 -7.01
N HIS A 15 4.52 -13.83 -7.62
CA HIS A 15 4.17 -15.24 -7.40
C HIS A 15 3.45 -15.83 -8.61
N PHE A 16 3.20 -17.13 -8.60
CA PHE A 16 2.23 -17.77 -9.50
C PHE A 16 1.07 -18.35 -8.66
N ILE A 17 0.08 -18.99 -9.31
CA ILE A 17 -1.14 -19.43 -8.62
C ILE A 17 -1.56 -20.88 -8.88
N GLY A 18 -0.74 -21.68 -9.57
CA GLY A 18 -0.93 -23.13 -9.75
C GLY A 18 -1.11 -23.61 -11.19
N GLU A 19 -1.32 -24.93 -11.33
CA GLU A 19 -1.34 -25.68 -12.59
C GLU A 19 -2.66 -25.53 -13.39
N GLN A 20 -3.06 -24.29 -13.68
CA GLN A 20 -4.21 -23.96 -14.54
C GLN A 20 -3.75 -23.14 -15.76
N PRO A 21 -4.56 -22.99 -16.83
CA PRO A 21 -4.11 -22.45 -18.10
C PRO A 21 -3.31 -21.14 -18.05
N ASP A 22 -3.70 -20.20 -17.18
CA ASP A 22 -3.01 -18.92 -16.91
C ASP A 22 -2.33 -18.86 -15.54
N GLY A 23 -2.40 -19.93 -14.75
CA GLY A 23 -1.93 -19.93 -13.37
C GLY A 23 -0.42 -20.02 -13.20
N GLU A 24 0.27 -20.41 -14.27
CA GLU A 24 1.73 -20.54 -14.36
C GLU A 24 2.33 -19.30 -15.06
N GLN A 25 1.86 -18.13 -14.66
CA GLN A 25 2.32 -16.82 -15.11
C GLN A 25 2.61 -15.95 -13.87
N VAL A 26 3.13 -14.73 -14.07
CA VAL A 26 3.56 -13.88 -12.95
C VAL A 26 2.41 -13.00 -12.48
N TYR A 27 2.10 -13.10 -11.19
CA TYR A 27 1.09 -12.32 -10.47
C TYR A 27 1.77 -11.47 -9.41
N PHE A 28 1.21 -10.29 -9.15
CA PHE A 28 1.71 -9.38 -8.13
C PHE A 28 0.71 -9.26 -6.97
N SER A 29 1.26 -9.09 -5.77
CA SER A 29 0.49 -8.75 -4.58
C SER A 29 1.23 -7.71 -3.75
N TYR A 30 0.47 -6.81 -3.14
CA TYR A 30 0.99 -5.73 -2.31
C TYR A 30 0.71 -5.98 -0.84
N SER A 31 1.63 -5.60 0.04
CA SER A 31 1.39 -5.55 1.48
C SER A 31 2.10 -4.35 2.10
N GLU A 32 1.44 -3.65 3.01
CA GLU A 32 2.09 -2.62 3.83
C GLU A 32 2.94 -3.23 4.95
N ASN A 33 2.53 -4.41 5.48
CA ASN A 33 3.09 -4.98 6.70
C ASN A 33 3.77 -6.34 6.53
N GLY A 34 3.77 -6.90 5.30
CA GLY A 34 4.37 -8.19 4.97
C GLY A 34 3.59 -9.42 5.42
N LEU A 35 2.44 -9.25 6.07
CA LEU A 35 1.59 -10.34 6.58
C LEU A 35 0.17 -10.32 6.01
N HIS A 36 -0.29 -9.17 5.53
CA HIS A 36 -1.62 -8.99 4.97
C HIS A 36 -1.51 -8.46 3.56
N TRP A 37 -1.85 -9.30 2.60
CA TRP A 37 -1.58 -9.11 1.18
C TRP A 37 -2.86 -8.84 0.41
N LYS A 38 -2.79 -7.89 -0.52
CA LYS A 38 -3.83 -7.58 -1.49
C LYS A 38 -3.36 -8.03 -2.86
N ASP A 39 -4.21 -8.78 -3.57
CA ASP A 39 -3.93 -9.12 -4.97
C ASP A 39 -3.97 -7.86 -5.83
N LEU A 40 -2.96 -7.71 -6.68
CA LEU A 40 -2.94 -6.65 -7.69
C LEU A 40 -3.51 -7.16 -9.02
N ASN A 41 -3.75 -6.23 -9.94
CA ASN A 41 -4.28 -6.43 -11.28
C ASN A 41 -5.59 -7.22 -11.31
N GLY A 42 -6.45 -7.01 -10.31
CA GLY A 42 -7.71 -7.74 -10.15
C GLY A 42 -7.55 -9.26 -9.99
N GLY A 43 -6.38 -9.72 -9.53
CA GLY A 43 -6.06 -11.15 -9.44
C GLY A 43 -5.77 -11.81 -10.81
N LEU A 44 -5.42 -11.03 -11.83
CA LEU A 44 -4.96 -11.51 -13.14
C LEU A 44 -3.43 -11.41 -13.26
N PRO A 45 -2.78 -12.24 -14.10
CA PRO A 45 -1.33 -12.16 -14.28
C PRO A 45 -0.92 -10.78 -14.80
N VAL A 46 0.16 -10.24 -14.23
CA VAL A 46 0.80 -8.98 -14.64
C VAL A 46 1.74 -9.23 -15.81
N LEU A 47 2.58 -10.27 -15.73
CA LEU A 47 3.50 -10.63 -16.81
C LEU A 47 3.18 -12.03 -17.35
N ARG A 48 3.35 -12.19 -18.67
CA ARG A 48 3.18 -13.46 -19.36
C ARG A 48 4.42 -13.82 -20.17
N SER A 49 4.80 -15.09 -20.15
CA SER A 49 5.78 -15.65 -21.07
C SER A 49 5.08 -16.47 -22.15
N GLU A 50 5.29 -16.09 -23.41
CA GLU A 50 4.96 -16.89 -24.59
C GLU A 50 6.20 -17.61 -25.17
N LEU A 51 7.33 -17.50 -24.47
CA LEU A 51 8.62 -18.09 -24.82
C LEU A 51 8.73 -19.51 -24.25
N GLY A 52 9.57 -20.34 -24.86
CA GLY A 52 9.92 -21.66 -24.32
C GLY A 52 8.69 -22.54 -24.08
N GLU A 53 8.51 -22.98 -22.84
CA GLU A 53 7.37 -23.78 -22.38
C GLU A 53 6.08 -22.99 -22.20
N LYS A 54 6.14 -21.66 -22.34
CA LYS A 54 5.01 -20.72 -22.22
C LYS A 54 4.43 -20.63 -20.81
N GLY A 55 5.27 -20.87 -19.80
CA GLY A 55 4.97 -20.62 -18.40
C GLY A 55 6.11 -19.86 -17.74
N ALA A 56 5.80 -19.14 -16.69
CA ALA A 56 6.72 -18.37 -15.87
C ALA A 56 6.41 -18.68 -14.40
N ARG A 57 6.95 -19.80 -13.91
CA ARG A 57 6.75 -20.28 -12.54
C ARG A 57 7.84 -19.78 -11.62
N ASP A 58 7.57 -19.86 -10.32
CA ASP A 58 8.54 -19.54 -9.27
C ASP A 58 9.22 -18.17 -9.50
N PRO A 59 8.46 -17.09 -9.76
CA PRO A 59 9.08 -15.81 -10.08
C PRO A 59 9.81 -15.24 -8.87
N PHE A 60 11.00 -14.70 -9.10
CA PHE A 60 11.78 -14.00 -8.09
C PHE A 60 12.15 -12.61 -8.60
N ILE A 61 12.14 -11.63 -7.70
CA ILE A 61 12.42 -10.23 -8.04
C ILE A 61 13.57 -9.70 -7.21
N VAL A 62 14.48 -8.97 -7.86
CA VAL A 62 15.62 -8.34 -7.20
C VAL A 62 15.83 -6.90 -7.67
N ARG A 63 16.18 -6.03 -6.73
CA ARG A 63 16.59 -4.65 -7.02
C ARG A 63 18.08 -4.60 -7.31
N SER A 64 18.46 -3.93 -8.40
CA SER A 64 19.86 -3.58 -8.66
C SER A 64 20.28 -2.39 -7.80
N PRO A 65 21.28 -2.56 -6.91
CA PRO A 65 21.76 -1.46 -6.08
C PRO A 65 22.51 -0.39 -6.88
N LYS A 66 22.87 -0.68 -8.15
CA LYS A 66 23.67 0.21 -8.99
C LYS A 66 22.89 0.88 -10.12
N GLU A 67 21.98 0.15 -10.74
CA GLU A 67 21.35 0.61 -11.98
C GLU A 67 20.01 1.31 -11.75
N GLY A 68 19.48 1.27 -10.52
CA GLY A 68 18.15 1.81 -10.22
C GLY A 68 17.05 1.08 -11.00
N LYS A 69 17.23 -0.23 -11.22
CA LYS A 69 16.30 -1.10 -11.94
C LYS A 69 15.98 -2.35 -11.12
N PHE A 70 14.95 -3.06 -11.56
CA PHE A 70 14.49 -4.33 -11.04
C PHE A 70 14.63 -5.39 -12.12
N TYR A 71 15.05 -6.58 -11.70
CA TYR A 71 15.05 -7.77 -12.52
C TYR A 71 14.05 -8.76 -11.94
N LEU A 72 13.21 -9.34 -12.80
CA LEU A 72 12.34 -10.46 -12.45
C LEU A 72 12.79 -11.67 -13.24
N ILE A 73 13.05 -12.76 -12.56
CA ILE A 73 13.45 -14.04 -13.14
C ILE A 73 12.41 -15.11 -12.82
N ALA A 74 12.22 -16.08 -13.70
CA ALA A 74 11.24 -17.15 -13.49
C ALA A 74 11.69 -18.45 -14.17
N THR A 75 11.19 -19.57 -13.65
CA THR A 75 11.26 -20.89 -14.27
C THR A 75 10.46 -20.91 -15.58
N ASP A 76 11.08 -21.29 -16.70
CA ASP A 76 10.38 -21.59 -17.96
C ASP A 76 9.72 -22.97 -17.91
N LEU A 77 8.51 -23.05 -17.34
CA LEU A 77 7.78 -24.31 -17.16
C LEU A 77 6.27 -24.11 -17.19
N ARG A 78 5.58 -24.99 -17.92
CA ARG A 78 4.11 -25.05 -17.94
C ARG A 78 3.57 -26.47 -17.79
N ILE A 79 3.26 -26.89 -16.57
CA ILE A 79 2.64 -28.19 -16.25
C ILE A 79 1.22 -28.29 -16.81
N ALA A 80 0.47 -27.18 -16.86
CA ALA A 80 -0.87 -27.12 -17.42
C ALA A 80 -0.93 -27.50 -18.92
N SER A 81 0.23 -27.55 -19.61
CA SER A 81 0.34 -28.09 -20.96
C SER A 81 0.06 -29.60 -21.07
N GLY A 82 0.08 -30.31 -19.94
CA GLY A 82 -0.19 -31.75 -19.87
C GLY A 82 1.02 -32.67 -20.08
N LYS A 83 2.24 -32.13 -20.22
CA LYS A 83 3.48 -32.94 -20.30
C LYS A 83 3.79 -33.70 -19.00
N GLY A 84 3.35 -33.17 -17.86
CA GLY A 84 3.50 -33.78 -16.54
C GLY A 84 4.90 -33.61 -15.91
N TRP A 85 4.98 -33.90 -14.62
CA TRP A 85 6.17 -33.68 -13.80
C TRP A 85 7.38 -34.53 -14.19
N GLY A 86 7.19 -35.74 -14.71
CA GLY A 86 8.30 -36.58 -15.18
C GLY A 86 9.06 -35.93 -16.33
N ALA A 87 8.33 -35.45 -17.34
CA ALA A 87 8.93 -34.70 -18.45
C ALA A 87 9.60 -33.41 -17.96
N ALA A 88 8.99 -32.71 -17.02
CA ALA A 88 9.55 -31.48 -16.45
C ALA A 88 10.88 -31.70 -15.72
N VAL A 89 11.14 -32.90 -15.18
CA VAL A 89 12.39 -33.28 -14.49
C VAL A 89 13.45 -33.82 -15.46
N GLU A 90 13.03 -34.51 -16.51
CA GLU A 90 13.95 -35.25 -17.40
C GLU A 90 14.31 -34.49 -18.68
N GLU A 91 13.37 -33.68 -19.18
CA GLU A 91 13.39 -33.05 -20.51
C GLU A 91 12.92 -31.57 -20.46
N GLY A 92 12.83 -30.99 -19.27
CA GLY A 92 12.38 -29.62 -19.04
C GLY A 92 13.34 -28.56 -19.57
N SER A 93 12.86 -27.32 -19.57
CA SER A 93 13.65 -26.17 -20.01
C SER A 93 14.94 -26.01 -19.21
N ARG A 94 15.97 -25.53 -19.89
CA ARG A 94 17.25 -25.12 -19.29
C ARG A 94 17.39 -23.59 -19.21
N ASP A 95 16.31 -22.90 -19.54
CA ASP A 95 16.25 -21.44 -19.59
C ASP A 95 15.54 -20.90 -18.35
N ILE A 96 16.00 -19.75 -17.87
CA ILE A 96 15.18 -18.84 -17.08
C ILE A 96 14.56 -17.80 -18.00
N ILE A 97 13.38 -17.29 -17.66
CA ILE A 97 12.80 -16.11 -18.31
C ILE A 97 13.13 -14.88 -17.47
N VAL A 98 13.56 -13.80 -18.12
CA VAL A 98 13.96 -12.55 -17.47
C VAL A 98 13.15 -11.39 -18.01
N TRP A 99 12.72 -10.51 -17.11
CA TRP A 99 12.21 -9.17 -17.40
C TRP A 99 13.04 -8.13 -16.65
N GLU A 100 13.11 -6.91 -17.19
CA GLU A 100 13.63 -5.74 -16.46
C GLU A 100 12.57 -4.64 -16.39
N SER A 101 12.61 -3.86 -15.31
CA SER A 101 11.81 -2.65 -15.14
C SER A 101 12.60 -1.58 -14.39
N ALA A 102 12.32 -0.31 -14.66
CA ALA A 102 12.87 0.80 -13.89
C ALA A 102 11.96 1.23 -12.71
N ASP A 103 10.69 0.79 -12.71
CA ASP A 103 9.64 1.36 -11.87
C ASP A 103 8.60 0.35 -11.36
N LEU A 104 8.85 -0.95 -11.57
CA LEU A 104 7.96 -2.08 -11.22
C LEU A 104 6.64 -2.15 -12.00
N VAL A 105 6.38 -1.22 -12.92
CA VAL A 105 5.14 -1.10 -13.68
C VAL A 105 5.38 -1.35 -15.16
N ASN A 106 6.36 -0.65 -15.73
CA ASN A 106 6.73 -0.75 -17.13
C ASN A 106 7.84 -1.79 -17.25
N TRP A 107 7.45 -2.98 -17.70
CA TRP A 107 8.35 -4.11 -17.90
C TRP A 107 8.75 -4.23 -19.37
N SER A 108 9.99 -4.67 -19.60
CA SER A 108 10.46 -5.04 -20.93
C SER A 108 9.67 -6.22 -21.51
N GLU A 109 9.81 -6.49 -22.80
CA GLU A 109 9.54 -7.84 -23.31
C GLU A 109 10.46 -8.86 -22.62
N PRO A 110 10.00 -10.08 -22.34
CA PRO A 110 10.84 -11.11 -21.76
C PRO A 110 11.94 -11.56 -22.71
N TRP A 111 13.05 -12.04 -22.16
CA TRP A 111 14.01 -12.86 -22.89
C TRP A 111 14.37 -14.14 -22.13
N PRO A 112 14.68 -15.24 -22.83
CA PRO A 112 15.17 -16.45 -22.19
C PRO A 112 16.68 -16.37 -22.01
N VAL A 113 17.20 -16.97 -20.94
CA VAL A 113 18.64 -17.16 -20.75
C VAL A 113 18.91 -18.61 -20.36
N THR A 114 19.68 -19.33 -21.19
CA THR A 114 20.12 -20.68 -20.86
C THR A 114 21.19 -20.66 -19.79
N VAL A 115 20.83 -21.05 -18.57
CA VAL A 115 21.76 -21.20 -17.43
C VAL A 115 21.97 -22.67 -17.05
N GLY A 116 21.05 -23.55 -17.44
CA GLY A 116 21.13 -24.98 -17.14
C GLY A 116 22.31 -25.66 -17.83
N VAL A 117 23.01 -26.52 -17.08
CA VAL A 117 24.13 -27.32 -17.61
C VAL A 117 23.66 -28.31 -18.69
N GLU A 118 24.58 -28.75 -19.56
CA GLU A 118 24.26 -29.75 -20.58
C GLU A 118 23.74 -31.05 -19.95
N GLY A 119 22.63 -31.57 -20.48
CA GLY A 119 21.97 -32.77 -19.96
C GLY A 119 21.17 -32.56 -18.67
N ALA A 120 21.15 -31.37 -18.07
CA ALA A 120 20.19 -31.04 -17.01
C ALA A 120 18.76 -31.14 -17.54
N GLY A 121 17.87 -31.70 -16.72
CA GLY A 121 16.47 -31.89 -17.10
C GLY A 121 15.55 -30.78 -16.62
N CYS A 122 16.06 -29.79 -15.88
CA CYS A 122 15.30 -28.61 -15.46
C CYS A 122 16.20 -27.46 -14.96
N VAL A 123 15.64 -26.25 -14.94
CA VAL A 123 16.11 -25.08 -14.20
C VAL A 123 14.90 -24.53 -13.44
N TRP A 124 14.80 -24.82 -12.14
CA TRP A 124 13.63 -24.49 -11.32
C TRP A 124 13.95 -23.54 -10.19
N ALA A 125 12.96 -22.71 -9.83
CA ALA A 125 13.01 -21.77 -8.72
C ALA A 125 14.28 -20.92 -8.71
N PRO A 126 14.54 -20.16 -9.79
CA PRO A 126 15.71 -19.31 -9.82
C PRO A 126 15.54 -18.12 -8.87
N GLU A 127 16.52 -17.91 -7.99
CA GLU A 127 16.60 -16.72 -7.15
C GLU A 127 17.95 -16.02 -7.32
N ALA A 128 18.03 -14.76 -6.85
CA ALA A 128 19.23 -13.95 -6.98
C ALA A 128 19.51 -13.13 -5.73
N ILE A 129 20.77 -13.06 -5.32
CA ILE A 129 21.24 -12.14 -4.28
C ILE A 129 22.42 -11.33 -4.80
N TYR A 130 22.46 -10.03 -4.49
CA TYR A 130 23.59 -9.19 -4.85
C TYR A 130 24.76 -9.42 -3.90
N ASP A 131 25.91 -9.80 -4.45
CA ASP A 131 27.17 -9.98 -3.73
C ASP A 131 27.99 -8.68 -3.83
N GLU A 132 27.96 -7.87 -2.77
CA GLU A 132 28.70 -6.60 -2.73
C GLU A 132 30.21 -6.79 -2.91
N ALA A 133 30.77 -7.91 -2.44
CA ALA A 133 32.21 -8.16 -2.51
C ALA A 133 32.65 -8.56 -3.93
N ALA A 134 31.84 -9.34 -4.64
CA ALA A 134 32.08 -9.72 -6.03
C ALA A 134 31.62 -8.67 -7.05
N ASP A 135 30.75 -7.75 -6.62
CA ASP A 135 30.11 -6.76 -7.49
C ASP A 135 29.25 -7.38 -8.61
N GLU A 136 28.55 -8.46 -8.26
CA GLU A 136 27.77 -9.32 -9.15
C GLU A 136 26.56 -9.89 -8.40
N PHE A 137 25.51 -10.24 -9.12
CA PHE A 137 24.47 -11.12 -8.59
C PHE A 137 24.96 -12.56 -8.60
N LEU A 138 24.75 -13.28 -7.50
CA LEU A 138 24.74 -14.73 -7.48
C LEU A 138 23.31 -15.20 -7.79
N VAL A 139 23.12 -15.85 -8.93
CA VAL A 139 21.85 -16.46 -9.34
C VAL A 139 21.96 -17.96 -9.13
N PHE A 140 20.96 -18.56 -8.50
CA PHE A 140 20.98 -19.98 -8.12
C PHE A 140 19.61 -20.62 -8.33
N TRP A 141 19.61 -21.91 -8.66
CA TRP A 141 18.40 -22.66 -9.07
C TRP A 141 18.59 -24.16 -8.86
N ALA A 142 17.50 -24.91 -8.86
CA ALA A 142 17.53 -26.36 -8.81
C ALA A 142 17.60 -26.98 -10.22
N SER A 143 18.46 -28.00 -10.39
CA SER A 143 18.52 -28.80 -11.61
C SER A 143 18.63 -30.30 -11.31
N ALA A 144 17.86 -31.12 -12.05
CA ALA A 144 17.97 -32.56 -12.03
C ALA A 144 19.09 -33.04 -12.98
N THR A 145 20.18 -33.57 -12.41
CA THR A 145 21.36 -34.05 -13.14
C THR A 145 21.78 -35.43 -12.64
N GLN A 146 22.47 -36.21 -13.47
CA GLN A 146 22.95 -37.54 -13.11
C GLN A 146 24.48 -37.62 -13.27
N GLU A 147 25.17 -37.86 -12.17
CA GLU A 147 26.60 -38.15 -12.17
C GLU A 147 26.86 -39.61 -12.61
N PRO A 148 28.05 -39.95 -13.12
CA PRO A 148 28.36 -41.31 -13.57
C PRO A 148 28.17 -42.42 -12.51
N HIS A 149 28.21 -42.05 -11.22
CA HIS A 149 28.04 -42.97 -10.10
C HIS A 149 26.59 -43.02 -9.56
N GLU A 150 25.70 -42.16 -10.05
CA GLU A 150 24.30 -42.10 -9.63
C GLU A 150 23.43 -43.04 -10.49
N ASN A 151 22.49 -43.75 -9.86
CA ASN A 151 21.58 -44.66 -10.54
C ASN A 151 20.38 -43.95 -11.20
N ALA A 152 20.13 -42.70 -10.83
CA ALA A 152 19.05 -41.85 -11.33
C ALA A 152 19.45 -40.38 -11.23
N ARG A 153 18.73 -39.49 -11.92
CA ARG A 153 18.90 -38.04 -11.76
C ARG A 153 18.60 -37.62 -10.32
N LYS A 154 19.43 -36.71 -9.79
CA LYS A 154 19.27 -36.09 -8.48
C LYS A 154 19.15 -34.58 -8.62
N HIS A 155 18.27 -33.98 -7.81
CA HIS A 155 18.15 -32.53 -7.73
C HIS A 155 19.28 -31.96 -6.88
N LYS A 156 19.97 -30.98 -7.45
CA LYS A 156 21.10 -30.25 -6.85
C LYS A 156 20.88 -28.77 -7.12
N ILE A 157 21.42 -27.90 -6.27
CA ILE A 157 21.41 -26.46 -6.54
C ILE A 157 22.66 -26.10 -7.33
N TYR A 158 22.45 -25.40 -8.44
CA TYR A 158 23.49 -24.81 -9.27
C TYR A 158 23.46 -23.29 -9.10
N SER A 159 24.59 -22.65 -9.42
CA SER A 159 24.70 -21.19 -9.42
C SER A 159 25.53 -20.67 -10.57
N ALA A 160 25.25 -19.43 -10.98
CA ALA A 160 26.08 -18.64 -11.88
C ALA A 160 26.05 -17.17 -11.46
N ARG A 161 27.06 -16.41 -11.89
CA ARG A 161 27.17 -14.97 -11.59
C ARG A 161 26.83 -14.12 -12.80
N THR A 162 26.19 -12.98 -12.57
CA THR A 162 25.84 -12.02 -13.61
C THR A 162 25.86 -10.59 -13.07
N LYS A 163 26.02 -9.60 -13.96
CA LYS A 163 25.84 -8.18 -13.63
C LYS A 163 24.53 -7.61 -14.18
N ASP A 164 23.99 -8.22 -15.22
CA ASP A 164 22.98 -7.62 -16.09
C ASP A 164 21.83 -8.57 -16.45
N PHE A 165 21.85 -9.81 -15.95
CA PHE A 165 20.91 -10.87 -16.31
C PHE A 165 20.83 -11.15 -17.83
N ARG A 166 21.92 -10.86 -18.54
CA ARG A 166 22.11 -11.20 -19.96
C ARG A 166 23.31 -12.11 -20.13
N THR A 167 24.42 -11.79 -19.47
CA THR A 167 25.65 -12.57 -19.52
C THR A 167 25.88 -13.25 -18.18
N PHE A 168 26.09 -14.56 -18.21
CA PHE A 168 26.32 -15.36 -17.02
C PHE A 168 27.69 -16.03 -17.07
N SER A 169 28.30 -16.20 -15.91
CA SER A 169 29.42 -17.13 -15.76
C SER A 169 28.96 -18.57 -16.08
N PRO A 170 29.88 -19.49 -16.38
CA PRO A 170 29.54 -20.91 -16.40
C PRO A 170 28.89 -21.33 -15.08
N ALA A 171 27.85 -22.16 -15.17
CA ALA A 171 27.18 -22.70 -14.00
C ALA A 171 28.09 -23.66 -13.23
N GLU A 172 28.03 -23.61 -11.90
CA GLU A 172 28.71 -24.53 -11.01
C GLU A 172 27.73 -25.17 -10.01
N LYS A 173 28.11 -26.32 -9.46
CA LYS A 173 27.36 -26.92 -8.34
C LYS A 173 27.57 -26.08 -7.09
N TYR A 174 26.45 -25.64 -6.50
CA TYR A 174 26.39 -24.78 -5.32
C TYR A 174 25.98 -25.57 -4.08
N ILE A 175 24.94 -26.41 -4.18
CA ILE A 175 24.53 -27.31 -3.08
C ILE A 175 24.35 -28.72 -3.64
N GLU A 176 25.17 -29.63 -3.12
CA GLU A 176 25.06 -31.06 -3.37
C GLU A 176 25.03 -31.82 -2.04
N ARG A 177 24.06 -32.73 -1.89
CA ARG A 177 23.87 -33.58 -0.70
C ARG A 177 23.57 -35.02 -1.14
N GLU A 178 23.47 -35.92 -0.17
CA GLU A 178 22.97 -37.28 -0.42
C GLU A 178 21.48 -37.25 -0.83
N ASN A 179 20.70 -36.35 -0.21
CA ASN A 179 19.29 -36.12 -0.51
C ASN A 179 19.08 -35.22 -1.74
N HIS A 180 17.86 -35.22 -2.29
CA HIS A 180 17.43 -34.26 -3.30
C HIS A 180 17.17 -32.90 -2.65
N ILE A 181 17.78 -31.83 -3.18
CA ILE A 181 17.57 -30.46 -2.70
C ILE A 181 17.02 -29.61 -3.84
N ILE A 182 15.94 -28.87 -3.56
CA ILE A 182 15.32 -27.88 -4.45
C ILE A 182 14.98 -26.61 -3.65
N ASP A 183 14.46 -25.58 -4.34
CA ASP A 183 13.86 -24.37 -3.77
C ASP A 183 14.72 -23.74 -2.68
N THR A 184 15.64 -22.85 -3.07
CA THR A 184 16.53 -22.17 -2.13
C THR A 184 16.25 -20.69 -2.13
N THR A 185 16.29 -20.06 -0.96
CA THR A 185 16.34 -18.61 -0.77
C THR A 185 17.51 -18.23 0.13
N ILE A 186 18.06 -17.02 -0.05
CA ILE A 186 19.20 -16.52 0.72
C ILE A 186 18.95 -15.07 1.16
N ILE A 187 19.19 -14.77 2.44
CA ILE A 187 19.17 -13.41 2.98
C ILE A 187 20.48 -13.06 3.68
N GLU A 188 20.92 -11.82 3.51
CA GLU A 188 22.00 -11.22 4.30
C GLU A 188 21.41 -10.53 5.54
N ALA A 189 22.03 -10.77 6.70
CA ALA A 189 21.74 -10.04 7.91
C ALA A 189 22.98 -9.94 8.79
N ASN A 190 23.35 -8.72 9.17
CA ASN A 190 24.44 -8.43 10.12
C ASN A 190 25.80 -9.03 9.71
N GLY A 191 26.12 -9.03 8.42
CA GLY A 191 27.36 -9.54 7.86
C GLY A 191 27.40 -11.07 7.72
N LYS A 192 26.26 -11.75 7.89
CA LYS A 192 26.10 -13.19 7.70
C LYS A 192 25.04 -13.47 6.64
N TYR A 193 25.14 -14.65 6.04
CA TYR A 193 24.17 -15.14 5.06
C TYR A 193 23.44 -16.34 5.64
N TYR A 194 22.13 -16.37 5.44
CA TYR A 194 21.26 -17.47 5.85
C TYR A 194 20.56 -18.00 4.63
N ARG A 195 20.67 -19.31 4.39
CA ARG A 195 19.98 -19.95 3.27
C ARG A 195 19.02 -21.02 3.74
N TYR A 196 17.85 -21.03 3.12
CA TYR A 196 16.76 -21.95 3.41
C TYR A 196 16.51 -22.77 2.16
N SER A 197 16.53 -24.10 2.29
CA SER A 197 16.35 -25.00 1.15
C SER A 197 15.35 -26.11 1.45
N LYS A 198 14.58 -26.52 0.45
CA LYS A 198 13.71 -27.70 0.57
C LYS A 198 14.53 -28.98 0.43
N ASP A 199 14.47 -29.84 1.45
CA ASP A 199 14.89 -31.24 1.34
C ASP A 199 13.72 -32.04 0.76
N GLU A 200 13.85 -32.48 -0.49
CA GLU A 200 12.81 -33.22 -1.21
C GLU A 200 12.75 -34.69 -0.79
N THR A 201 13.72 -35.19 -0.01
CA THR A 201 13.66 -36.51 0.63
C THR A 201 12.81 -36.46 1.90
N THR A 202 13.04 -35.48 2.78
CA THR A 202 12.28 -35.32 4.04
C THR A 202 11.05 -34.40 3.94
N LYS A 203 10.85 -33.76 2.78
CA LYS A 203 9.73 -32.85 2.47
C LYS A 203 9.60 -31.66 3.42
N ASN A 204 10.72 -31.13 3.91
CA ASN A 204 10.76 -30.03 4.88
C ASN A 204 11.84 -28.99 4.50
N ILE A 205 11.91 -27.88 5.23
CA ILE A 205 12.89 -26.83 5.01
C ILE A 205 14.09 -27.02 5.96
N ARG A 206 15.31 -26.82 5.42
CA ARG A 206 16.58 -26.84 6.15
C ARG A 206 17.23 -25.47 6.11
N VAL A 207 17.99 -25.14 7.16
CA VAL A 207 18.65 -23.84 7.31
C VAL A 207 20.15 -24.02 7.45
N GLU A 208 20.90 -23.15 6.80
CA GLU A 208 22.34 -23.04 6.95
C GLU A 208 22.74 -21.57 7.11
N GLU A 209 23.72 -21.30 7.98
CA GLU A 209 24.34 -19.99 8.11
C GLU A 209 25.75 -20.00 7.52
N GLY A 210 26.18 -18.89 6.92
CA GLY A 210 27.51 -18.75 6.33
C GLY A 210 28.08 -17.35 6.48
N ALA A 211 29.41 -17.26 6.50
CA ALA A 211 30.13 -15.99 6.59
C ALA A 211 30.25 -15.27 5.24
N SER A 212 29.90 -15.92 4.13
CA SER A 212 29.92 -15.38 2.77
C SER A 212 29.00 -16.19 1.86
N LEU A 213 28.83 -15.74 0.62
CA LEU A 213 28.12 -16.48 -0.43
C LEU A 213 28.96 -17.60 -1.09
N ASP A 214 30.15 -17.89 -0.58
CA ASP A 214 30.91 -19.07 -1.01
C ASP A 214 30.16 -20.34 -0.57
N LYS A 215 30.06 -21.32 -1.48
CA LYS A 215 29.28 -22.55 -1.26
C LYS A 215 29.75 -23.38 -0.07
N ASP A 216 31.04 -23.32 0.25
CA ASP A 216 31.68 -24.07 1.33
C ASP A 216 31.70 -23.28 2.66
N ALA A 217 31.21 -22.04 2.66
CA ALA A 217 31.17 -21.18 3.85
C ALA A 217 29.94 -21.42 4.75
N PHE A 218 29.00 -22.27 4.32
CA PHE A 218 27.75 -22.53 5.03
C PHE A 218 27.84 -23.75 5.96
N SER A 219 27.25 -23.63 7.13
CA SER A 219 27.10 -24.69 8.12
C SER A 219 25.66 -24.83 8.59
N TYR A 220 25.26 -26.05 8.91
CA TYR A 220 23.92 -26.40 9.38
C TYR A 220 23.50 -25.61 10.63
N VAL A 221 22.25 -25.16 10.64
CA VAL A 221 21.56 -24.62 11.81
C VAL A 221 20.44 -25.59 12.20
N ASP A 222 20.44 -26.04 13.45
CA ASP A 222 19.37 -26.87 14.01
C ASP A 222 18.08 -26.05 14.07
N ALA A 223 17.03 -26.48 13.37
CA ALA A 223 15.78 -25.72 13.25
C ALA A 223 14.55 -26.62 13.43
N PRO A 224 14.29 -27.12 14.65
CA PRO A 224 13.31 -28.19 14.89
C PRO A 224 11.89 -27.90 14.39
N VAL A 225 11.46 -26.63 14.43
CA VAL A 225 10.15 -26.22 13.93
C VAL A 225 10.04 -26.40 12.42
N LEU A 226 11.04 -25.94 11.66
CA LEU A 226 11.06 -26.09 10.21
C LEU A 226 11.16 -27.54 9.78
N GLU A 227 11.94 -28.33 10.52
CA GLU A 227 12.13 -29.75 10.26
C GLU A 227 10.88 -30.59 10.55
N ALA A 228 10.04 -30.13 11.49
CA ALA A 228 8.79 -30.79 11.84
C ALA A 228 7.65 -30.52 10.84
N ILE A 229 7.72 -29.42 10.07
CA ILE A 229 6.71 -29.07 9.08
C ILE A 229 7.02 -29.82 7.77
N MET A 230 6.26 -30.89 7.52
CA MET A 230 6.39 -31.68 6.29
C MET A 230 5.42 -31.20 5.20
N GLY A 231 5.75 -31.46 3.94
CA GLY A 231 4.89 -31.15 2.80
C GLY A 231 4.88 -29.67 2.43
N VAL A 232 5.98 -28.97 2.73
CA VAL A 232 6.21 -27.57 2.37
C VAL A 232 7.35 -27.41 1.36
N GLU A 233 7.32 -26.31 0.61
CA GLU A 233 8.30 -25.99 -0.45
C GLU A 233 8.40 -24.47 -0.67
N GLY A 234 9.25 -24.04 -1.61
CA GLY A 234 9.37 -22.62 -2.00
C GLY A 234 9.56 -21.65 -0.83
N PRO A 235 10.57 -21.86 0.04
CA PRO A 235 10.84 -20.94 1.14
C PRO A 235 11.22 -19.56 0.58
N GLU A 236 10.68 -18.49 1.16
CA GLU A 236 11.11 -17.11 0.89
C GLU A 236 11.22 -16.34 2.21
N ILE A 237 12.34 -15.64 2.42
CA ILE A 237 12.66 -14.97 3.69
C ILE A 237 12.88 -13.47 3.48
N PHE A 238 12.22 -12.64 4.28
CA PHE A 238 12.38 -11.19 4.21
C PHE A 238 12.27 -10.51 5.58
N LYS A 239 12.87 -9.33 5.70
CA LYS A 239 12.81 -8.51 6.92
C LYS A 239 11.47 -7.75 6.98
N LEU A 240 10.82 -7.75 8.15
CA LEU A 240 9.63 -6.93 8.39
C LEU A 240 10.01 -5.45 8.68
N ASN A 241 9.39 -4.52 7.95
CA ASN A 241 9.68 -3.09 7.96
C ASN A 241 9.31 -2.53 9.33
N GLY A 242 10.23 -1.79 9.95
CA GLY A 242 10.04 -1.21 11.29
C GLY A 242 9.95 -2.24 12.43
N ARG A 243 10.25 -3.53 12.19
CA ARG A 243 10.26 -4.59 13.21
C ARG A 243 11.63 -5.22 13.33
N GLU A 244 11.91 -5.82 14.48
CA GLU A 244 13.13 -6.63 14.72
C GLU A 244 12.99 -8.09 14.22
N GLU A 245 11.86 -8.46 13.62
CA GLU A 245 11.59 -9.81 13.11
C GLU A 245 11.81 -9.96 11.60
N TRP A 246 12.07 -11.20 11.18
CA TRP A 246 12.02 -11.69 9.81
C TRP A 246 10.82 -12.62 9.64
N CYS A 247 10.31 -12.67 8.43
CA CYS A 247 9.21 -13.54 8.03
C CYS A 247 9.70 -14.52 6.97
N LEU A 248 9.67 -15.81 7.30
CA LEU A 248 9.85 -16.92 6.35
C LEU A 248 8.46 -17.37 5.91
N ILE A 249 8.18 -17.35 4.61
CA ILE A 249 6.96 -17.95 4.06
C ILE A 249 7.31 -19.28 3.37
N VAL A 250 6.50 -20.32 3.58
CA VAL A 250 6.67 -21.63 2.93
C VAL A 250 5.35 -22.11 2.30
N ASP A 251 5.38 -22.56 1.05
CA ASP A 251 4.17 -23.05 0.35
C ASP A 251 3.79 -24.44 0.88
N ARG A 252 2.60 -24.55 1.50
CA ARG A 252 1.99 -25.81 1.94
C ARG A 252 1.45 -26.61 0.76
N TYR A 253 2.34 -26.99 -0.16
CA TYR A 253 1.97 -27.62 -1.43
C TYR A 253 1.22 -28.93 -1.24
N ALA A 254 1.60 -29.75 -0.24
CA ALA A 254 0.97 -31.04 0.01
C ALA A 254 -0.47 -30.90 0.51
N GLU A 255 -0.77 -29.82 1.22
CA GLU A 255 -2.13 -29.50 1.70
C GLU A 255 -2.91 -28.65 0.69
N GLY A 256 -2.23 -28.08 -0.30
CA GLY A 256 -2.82 -27.15 -1.26
C GLY A 256 -3.34 -25.87 -0.60
N LYS A 257 -2.73 -25.42 0.51
CA LYS A 257 -3.16 -24.24 1.28
C LYS A 257 -2.41 -22.94 0.96
N GLY A 258 -1.42 -22.99 0.08
CA GLY A 258 -0.55 -21.85 -0.20
C GLY A 258 0.38 -21.54 0.98
N TYR A 259 0.91 -20.32 1.01
CA TYR A 259 1.91 -19.92 1.99
C TYR A 259 1.49 -20.07 3.47
N LEU A 260 2.46 -20.38 4.30
CA LEU A 260 2.44 -20.33 5.76
C LEU A 260 3.57 -19.41 6.21
N PRO A 261 3.27 -18.28 6.88
CA PRO A 261 4.30 -17.43 7.45
C PRO A 261 4.83 -17.97 8.79
N LEU A 262 6.12 -17.79 9.01
CA LEU A 262 6.82 -18.09 10.25
C LEU A 262 7.71 -16.91 10.63
N LEU A 263 7.67 -16.50 11.89
CA LEU A 263 8.45 -15.37 12.39
C LEU A 263 9.66 -15.83 13.20
N THR A 264 10.76 -15.10 13.04
CA THR A 264 11.93 -15.21 13.93
C THR A 264 12.53 -13.84 14.18
N SER A 265 13.09 -13.62 15.36
CA SER A 265 13.87 -12.42 15.71
C SER A 265 15.38 -12.68 15.73
N ASP A 266 15.80 -13.91 15.44
CA ASP A 266 17.21 -14.31 15.36
C ASP A 266 17.39 -15.45 14.35
N LEU A 267 17.88 -15.10 13.16
CA LEU A 267 18.13 -16.05 12.07
C LEU A 267 19.16 -17.14 12.44
N SER A 268 20.01 -16.92 13.45
CA SER A 268 21.01 -17.90 13.90
C SER A 268 20.47 -18.91 14.91
N SER A 269 19.30 -18.65 15.50
CA SER A 269 18.74 -19.49 16.55
C SER A 269 18.11 -20.78 16.05
N GLY A 270 17.64 -20.81 14.79
CA GLY A 270 16.79 -21.87 14.26
C GLY A 270 15.37 -21.90 14.83
N GLU A 271 15.02 -20.95 15.72
CA GLU A 271 13.71 -20.84 16.34
C GLU A 271 12.76 -20.05 15.45
N PHE A 272 11.59 -20.64 15.18
CA PHE A 272 10.53 -20.03 14.38
C PHE A 272 9.18 -20.17 15.06
N ARG A 273 8.39 -19.09 15.05
CA ARG A 273 6.98 -19.10 15.45
C ARG A 273 6.11 -19.23 14.21
N VAL A 274 5.40 -20.34 14.08
CA VAL A 274 4.36 -20.52 13.06
C VAL A 274 3.19 -19.58 13.36
N LEU A 275 2.74 -18.83 12.36
CA LEU A 275 1.54 -17.99 12.50
C LEU A 275 0.26 -18.82 12.37
N GLU A 276 -0.74 -18.48 13.18
CA GLU A 276 -2.09 -19.04 13.05
C GLU A 276 -2.85 -18.37 11.89
N ASP A 277 -3.82 -19.07 11.29
CA ASP A 277 -4.55 -18.60 10.09
C ASP A 277 -5.27 -17.23 10.28
N GLY A 278 -5.45 -16.76 11.52
CA GLY A 278 -6.03 -15.43 11.82
C GLY A 278 -5.01 -14.29 11.99
N GLU A 279 -3.70 -14.59 11.98
CA GLU A 279 -2.63 -13.60 12.16
C GLU A 279 -2.09 -13.03 10.84
N PHE A 280 -2.51 -13.58 9.70
CA PHE A 280 -2.05 -13.20 8.37
C PHE A 280 -3.17 -13.36 7.35
N ASP A 281 -3.04 -12.67 6.21
CA ASP A 281 -3.95 -12.77 5.08
C ASP A 281 -3.13 -12.76 3.79
N LEU A 282 -3.27 -13.79 2.96
CA LEU A 282 -2.55 -13.90 1.70
C LEU A 282 -3.36 -13.40 0.50
N GLY A 283 -4.49 -12.72 0.72
CA GLY A 283 -5.37 -12.27 -0.34
C GLY A 283 -6.23 -13.40 -0.92
N SER A 284 -6.90 -13.13 -2.04
CA SER A 284 -7.86 -14.06 -2.65
C SER A 284 -7.20 -15.12 -3.53
N SER A 285 -6.09 -14.76 -4.19
CA SER A 285 -5.33 -15.69 -5.02
C SER A 285 -4.49 -16.63 -4.16
N LYS A 286 -4.47 -17.92 -4.55
CA LYS A 286 -3.60 -18.91 -3.89
C LYS A 286 -2.17 -18.73 -4.37
N LYS A 287 -1.43 -17.85 -3.70
CA LYS A 287 0.00 -17.62 -3.92
C LYS A 287 0.80 -18.91 -3.73
N ARG A 288 1.66 -19.19 -4.69
CA ARG A 288 2.65 -20.27 -4.66
C ARG A 288 3.98 -19.73 -5.14
N HIS A 289 5.05 -20.30 -4.58
CA HIS A 289 6.48 -20.05 -4.86
C HIS A 289 6.78 -18.71 -5.57
N GLY A 290 7.36 -17.77 -4.84
CA GLY A 290 7.58 -16.40 -5.29
C GLY A 290 8.55 -15.64 -4.40
N GLY A 291 8.99 -14.47 -4.86
CA GLY A 291 9.92 -13.58 -4.14
C GLY A 291 9.25 -12.32 -3.57
N VAL A 292 9.75 -11.83 -2.44
CA VAL A 292 9.27 -10.63 -1.74
C VAL A 292 10.30 -9.50 -1.80
N LEU A 293 9.90 -8.37 -2.37
CA LEU A 293 10.71 -7.16 -2.45
C LEU A 293 10.16 -6.07 -1.52
N PRO A 294 10.95 -5.53 -0.56
CA PRO A 294 10.59 -4.30 0.11
C PRO A 294 10.64 -3.10 -0.86
N ILE A 295 9.59 -2.28 -0.83
CA ILE A 295 9.39 -1.16 -1.76
C ILE A 295 9.15 0.15 -1.01
N THR A 296 9.58 1.23 -1.65
CA THR A 296 9.42 2.61 -1.16
C THR A 296 7.98 3.09 -1.30
N PHE A 297 7.70 4.28 -0.76
CA PHE A 297 6.40 4.91 -0.90
C PHE A 297 6.07 5.19 -2.37
N GLU A 298 7.01 5.79 -3.10
CA GLU A 298 6.84 6.14 -4.52
C GLU A 298 6.60 4.90 -5.39
N GLU A 299 7.34 3.81 -5.14
CA GLU A 299 7.15 2.53 -5.83
C GLU A 299 5.79 1.90 -5.49
N SER A 300 5.35 1.99 -4.23
CA SER A 300 4.03 1.52 -3.80
C SER A 300 2.92 2.29 -4.51
N SER A 301 3.03 3.62 -4.59
CA SER A 301 2.06 4.47 -5.30
C SER A 301 1.96 4.12 -6.79
N LEU A 302 3.10 3.93 -7.47
CA LEU A 302 3.12 3.51 -8.88
C LEU A 302 2.45 2.15 -9.09
N LEU A 303 2.74 1.17 -8.23
CA LEU A 303 2.13 -0.16 -8.30
C LEU A 303 0.62 -0.13 -8.06
N LEU A 304 0.15 0.62 -7.07
CA LEU A 304 -1.28 0.76 -6.76
C LEU A 304 -2.02 1.54 -7.84
N GLN A 305 -1.39 2.53 -8.45
CA GLN A 305 -1.96 3.22 -9.62
C GLN A 305 -2.14 2.26 -10.80
N ALA A 306 -1.10 1.49 -11.13
CA ALA A 306 -1.10 0.64 -12.32
C ALA A 306 -1.93 -0.63 -12.14
N PHE A 307 -1.85 -1.24 -10.96
CA PHE A 307 -2.37 -2.57 -10.68
C PHE A 307 -3.21 -2.64 -9.39
N GLY A 308 -3.49 -1.53 -8.71
CA GLY A 308 -4.43 -1.52 -7.58
C GLY A 308 -5.88 -1.70 -8.03
N ASP A 309 -6.83 -1.37 -7.15
CA ASP A 309 -8.26 -1.45 -7.48
C ASP A 309 -8.83 -0.17 -8.11
N GLY A 310 -7.96 0.81 -8.39
CA GLY A 310 -8.30 2.04 -9.10
C GLY A 310 -8.91 3.15 -8.25
N HIS A 311 -9.15 2.92 -6.95
CA HIS A 311 -9.73 3.93 -6.06
C HIS A 311 -8.72 4.43 -5.03
N GLN A 312 -7.93 3.54 -4.43
CA GLN A 312 -6.90 3.91 -3.44
C GLN A 312 -5.75 4.66 -4.12
N VAL A 313 -5.42 5.85 -3.61
CA VAL A 313 -4.37 6.72 -4.20
C VAL A 313 -3.16 6.95 -3.30
N LEU A 314 -3.31 6.83 -1.97
CA LEU A 314 -2.21 6.89 -1.01
C LEU A 314 -1.92 5.50 -0.46
N PRO A 315 -0.66 5.04 -0.41
CA PRO A 315 -0.28 3.86 0.37
C PRO A 315 -0.27 4.22 1.86
N GLY A 316 -0.69 3.30 2.72
CA GLY A 316 -0.81 3.53 4.16
C GLY A 316 -2.21 3.95 4.60
N GLN A 317 -2.30 4.29 5.89
CA GLN A 317 -3.56 4.56 6.58
C GLN A 317 -3.77 6.08 6.70
N PHE A 318 -4.54 6.62 5.76
CA PHE A 318 -4.85 8.03 5.66
C PHE A 318 -6.35 8.22 5.47
N ALA A 319 -6.93 9.12 6.25
CA ALA A 319 -8.36 9.40 6.27
C ALA A 319 -8.64 10.88 6.06
N ASP A 320 -9.92 11.23 6.05
CA ASP A 320 -10.42 12.60 6.05
C ASP A 320 -9.73 13.55 5.04
N PRO A 321 -9.65 13.20 3.74
CA PRO A 321 -8.79 13.91 2.79
C PRO A 321 -9.37 15.26 2.33
N ASP A 322 -8.54 16.30 2.35
CA ASP A 322 -8.80 17.55 1.61
C ASP A 322 -7.96 17.64 0.33
N LEU A 323 -8.61 17.66 -0.83
CA LEU A 323 -7.99 17.70 -2.15
C LEU A 323 -8.02 19.13 -2.71
N ALA A 324 -6.83 19.67 -3.00
CA ALA A 324 -6.68 21.01 -3.57
C ALA A 324 -5.77 21.00 -4.81
N LYS A 325 -5.82 22.08 -5.61
CA LYS A 325 -4.90 22.30 -6.72
C LYS A 325 -4.30 23.71 -6.67
N PHE A 326 -2.98 23.80 -6.59
CA PHE A 326 -2.24 25.06 -6.55
C PHE A 326 -1.07 25.03 -7.54
N GLY A 327 -0.89 26.10 -8.32
CA GLY A 327 0.27 26.22 -9.22
C GLY A 327 0.43 25.06 -10.21
N GLY A 328 -0.67 24.44 -10.65
CA GLY A 328 -0.68 23.30 -11.56
C GLY A 328 -0.47 21.93 -10.90
N ARG A 329 -0.26 21.86 -9.58
CA ARG A 329 -0.10 20.61 -8.82
C ARG A 329 -1.31 20.36 -7.93
N TYR A 330 -1.64 19.09 -7.74
CA TYR A 330 -2.62 18.63 -6.77
C TYR A 330 -1.95 18.40 -5.42
N TYR A 331 -2.72 18.60 -4.35
CA TYR A 331 -2.29 18.39 -2.97
C TYR A 331 -3.39 17.67 -2.20
N LEU A 332 -3.01 16.68 -1.39
CA LEU A 332 -3.88 15.98 -0.46
C LEU A 332 -3.40 16.25 0.96
N TYR A 333 -4.32 16.68 1.82
CA TYR A 333 -4.10 16.90 3.25
C TYR A 333 -5.02 15.96 4.03
N PRO A 334 -4.55 14.77 4.44
CA PRO A 334 -5.36 13.82 5.20
C PRO A 334 -5.09 13.87 6.71
N THR A 335 -5.99 13.23 7.47
CA THR A 335 -5.69 12.70 8.82
C THR A 335 -4.75 11.50 8.71
N THR A 336 -3.70 11.45 9.53
CA THR A 336 -2.89 10.22 9.71
C THR A 336 -3.65 9.23 10.61
N ASP A 337 -4.06 8.08 10.05
CA ASP A 337 -4.93 7.11 10.71
C ASP A 337 -4.12 5.93 11.31
N GLY A 338 -4.80 4.92 11.89
CA GLY A 338 -4.13 3.74 12.46
C GLY A 338 -3.88 3.81 13.98
N PHE A 339 -4.38 4.86 14.65
CA PHE A 339 -4.17 5.09 16.08
C PHE A 339 -5.45 4.88 16.88
N THR A 340 -5.36 4.19 18.03
CA THR A 340 -6.52 4.01 18.93
C THR A 340 -7.11 5.36 19.33
N GLY A 341 -8.43 5.50 19.22
CA GLY A 341 -9.15 6.75 19.53
C GLY A 341 -8.81 7.91 18.61
N TRP A 342 -8.31 7.64 17.39
CA TRP A 342 -7.83 8.64 16.44
C TRP A 342 -6.82 9.60 17.09
N SER A 343 -5.87 9.05 17.86
CA SER A 343 -4.95 9.85 18.70
C SER A 343 -3.72 10.39 17.98
N GLY A 344 -3.59 10.17 16.66
CA GLY A 344 -2.49 10.70 15.86
C GLY A 344 -2.34 12.22 16.04
N THR A 345 -1.09 12.70 15.99
CA THR A 345 -0.77 14.13 16.22
C THR A 345 -0.19 14.82 15.00
N GLN A 346 0.20 14.06 13.97
CA GLN A 346 0.93 14.57 12.82
C GLN A 346 0.00 14.73 11.61
N PHE A 347 0.13 15.87 10.95
CA PHE A 347 -0.41 16.11 9.62
C PHE A 347 0.68 15.98 8.58
N HIS A 348 0.43 15.17 7.56
CA HIS A 348 1.25 15.09 6.34
C HIS A 348 0.59 15.86 5.20
N VAL A 349 1.37 16.19 4.18
CA VAL A 349 0.83 16.63 2.88
C VAL A 349 1.44 15.80 1.75
N PHE A 350 0.60 15.44 0.79
CA PHE A 350 1.00 14.72 -0.41
C PHE A 350 0.84 15.63 -1.63
N SER A 351 1.78 15.59 -2.58
CA SER A 351 1.68 16.34 -3.84
C SER A 351 1.67 15.43 -5.07
N SER A 352 0.94 15.82 -6.12
CA SER A 352 0.81 15.07 -7.37
C SER A 352 0.68 16.00 -8.58
N GLU A 353 1.11 15.54 -9.75
CA GLU A 353 0.90 16.24 -11.04
C GLU A 353 -0.33 15.72 -11.80
N ASP A 354 -0.81 14.51 -11.48
CA ASP A 354 -1.74 13.74 -12.32
C ASP A 354 -2.89 13.08 -11.53
N LEU A 355 -3.02 13.38 -10.23
CA LEU A 355 -3.95 12.78 -9.25
C LEU A 355 -3.72 11.31 -8.94
N GLN A 356 -2.67 10.72 -9.49
CA GLN A 356 -2.45 9.27 -9.42
C GLN A 356 -1.14 8.95 -8.71
N LEU A 357 -0.02 9.56 -9.15
CA LEU A 357 1.24 9.42 -8.46
C LEU A 357 1.37 10.52 -7.40
N TRP A 358 1.49 10.10 -6.15
CA TRP A 358 1.61 10.98 -5.01
C TRP A 358 3.01 10.88 -4.40
N LYS A 359 3.53 12.02 -3.96
CA LYS A 359 4.75 12.13 -3.17
C LYS A 359 4.37 12.60 -1.77
N ASP A 360 4.82 11.90 -0.74
CA ASP A 360 4.78 12.41 0.64
C ASP A 360 5.79 13.55 0.80
N GLU A 361 5.32 14.76 1.05
CA GLU A 361 6.17 15.93 1.29
C GLU A 361 6.58 16.05 2.77
N GLY A 362 6.11 15.12 3.61
CA GLY A 362 6.44 15.00 5.02
C GLY A 362 5.44 15.66 5.96
N VAL A 363 5.79 15.67 7.25
CA VAL A 363 5.01 16.28 8.32
C VAL A 363 5.01 17.81 8.17
N ILE A 364 3.82 18.41 8.11
CA ILE A 364 3.62 19.85 7.99
C ILE A 364 3.25 20.54 9.31
N LEU A 365 2.74 19.78 10.29
CA LEU A 365 2.35 20.26 11.61
C LEU A 365 2.24 19.06 12.58
N ASP A 366 2.74 19.19 13.83
CA ASP A 366 2.62 18.15 14.86
C ASP A 366 2.02 18.69 16.18
N LEU A 367 0.82 18.25 16.52
CA LEU A 367 0.08 18.66 17.73
C LEU A 367 0.72 18.18 19.04
N ALA A 368 1.68 17.25 18.99
CA ALA A 368 2.43 16.82 20.17
C ALA A 368 3.60 17.75 20.51
N THR A 369 3.82 18.79 19.71
CA THR A 369 4.93 19.73 19.83
C THR A 369 4.44 21.17 20.07
N ASP A 370 5.38 22.11 20.19
CA ASP A 370 5.07 23.54 20.33
C ASP A 370 4.53 24.17 19.03
N ASP A 371 4.38 23.40 17.94
CA ASP A 371 3.78 23.85 16.68
C ASP A 371 2.35 24.40 16.87
N VAL A 372 1.58 23.80 17.79
CA VAL A 372 0.21 24.23 18.14
C VAL A 372 0.06 24.33 19.66
N PRO A 373 0.24 25.52 20.26
CA PRO A 373 0.43 25.66 21.70
C PRO A 373 -0.81 25.35 22.55
N TRP A 374 -2.00 25.29 21.92
CA TRP A 374 -3.27 25.04 22.61
C TRP A 374 -3.79 23.60 22.44
N ALA A 375 -3.16 22.78 21.60
CA ALA A 375 -3.58 21.40 21.31
C ALA A 375 -2.62 20.37 21.94
N VAL A 376 -3.12 19.16 22.17
CA VAL A 376 -2.32 18.06 22.77
C VAL A 376 -2.39 16.73 22.01
N SER A 377 -3.36 16.56 21.12
CA SER A 377 -3.55 15.34 20.32
C SER A 377 -4.58 15.56 19.21
N SER A 378 -4.89 14.48 18.48
CA SER A 378 -6.10 14.39 17.64
C SER A 378 -6.06 15.34 16.45
N ALA A 379 -5.03 15.18 15.61
CA ALA A 379 -4.84 15.88 14.35
C ALA A 379 -5.87 15.37 13.34
N TRP A 380 -7.02 16.03 13.25
CA TRP A 380 -8.18 15.55 12.48
C TRP A 380 -8.60 16.50 11.36
N ALA A 381 -9.04 15.89 10.27
CA ALA A 381 -9.91 16.43 9.22
C ALA A 381 -9.58 17.87 8.83
N PRO A 382 -8.40 18.10 8.22
CA PRO A 382 -8.01 19.45 7.84
C PRO A 382 -8.72 19.91 6.56
N CYS A 383 -8.67 21.21 6.29
CA CYS A 383 -8.85 21.73 4.93
C CYS A 383 -7.89 22.89 4.65
N ILE A 384 -7.59 23.12 3.38
CA ILE A 384 -6.68 24.16 2.92
C ILE A 384 -7.40 25.23 2.09
N ALA A 385 -7.04 26.48 2.30
CA ALA A 385 -7.43 27.59 1.42
C ALA A 385 -6.21 28.43 1.04
N THR A 386 -6.32 29.18 -0.06
CA THR A 386 -5.32 30.17 -0.44
C THR A 386 -5.94 31.54 -0.64
N LYS A 387 -5.24 32.58 -0.20
CA LYS A 387 -5.60 33.98 -0.42
C LYS A 387 -4.35 34.85 -0.44
N ASP A 388 -4.27 35.76 -1.40
CA ASP A 388 -3.18 36.73 -1.55
C ASP A 388 -1.78 36.09 -1.53
N GLY A 389 -1.64 34.90 -2.12
CA GLY A 389 -0.38 34.15 -2.20
C GLY A 389 0.04 33.44 -0.91
N ARG A 390 -0.83 33.41 0.10
CA ARG A 390 -0.64 32.67 1.35
C ARG A 390 -1.58 31.46 1.43
N TYR A 391 -1.21 30.51 2.28
CA TYR A 391 -1.91 29.25 2.48
C TYR A 391 -2.41 29.18 3.92
N TYR A 392 -3.69 28.86 4.09
CA TYR A 392 -4.41 28.84 5.35
C TYR A 392 -4.95 27.43 5.59
N TYR A 393 -4.30 26.73 6.52
CA TYR A 393 -4.56 25.35 6.86
C TYR A 393 -5.43 25.30 8.12
N TYR A 394 -6.70 24.95 7.96
CA TYR A 394 -7.64 24.79 9.05
C TYR A 394 -7.64 23.34 9.48
N PHE A 395 -7.64 23.08 10.78
CA PHE A 395 -7.52 21.72 11.31
C PHE A 395 -8.23 21.58 12.64
N CYS A 396 -8.59 20.35 13.01
CA CYS A 396 -9.06 20.05 14.35
C CYS A 396 -7.91 19.56 15.24
N GLY A 397 -7.93 19.96 16.51
CA GLY A 397 -7.07 19.45 17.57
C GLY A 397 -7.84 19.35 18.90
N LYS A 398 -7.43 18.42 19.78
CA LYS A 398 -7.96 18.38 21.14
C LYS A 398 -7.18 19.30 22.06
N LYS A 399 -7.91 20.08 22.86
CA LYS A 399 -7.39 20.87 23.97
C LYS A 399 -7.05 19.98 25.18
N PRO A 400 -6.25 20.48 26.15
CA PRO A 400 -5.95 19.75 27.39
C PRO A 400 -7.17 19.33 28.22
N ASP A 401 -8.29 20.03 28.08
CA ASP A 401 -9.56 19.71 28.76
C ASP A 401 -10.36 18.60 28.06
N GLY A 402 -9.89 18.12 26.91
CA GLY A 402 -10.50 17.05 26.12
C GLY A 402 -11.49 17.51 25.05
N ASP A 403 -11.87 18.80 25.03
CA ASP A 403 -12.73 19.36 24.01
C ASP A 403 -11.98 19.51 22.67
N SER A 404 -12.66 19.21 21.58
CA SER A 404 -12.18 19.52 20.23
C SER A 404 -12.36 21.01 19.92
N ALA A 405 -11.40 21.56 19.18
CA ALA A 405 -11.46 22.92 18.66
C ALA A 405 -10.82 22.98 17.26
N ILE A 406 -11.20 24.00 16.49
CA ILE A 406 -10.65 24.24 15.15
C ILE A 406 -9.56 25.29 15.24
N GLY A 407 -8.38 24.99 14.70
CA GLY A 407 -7.26 25.90 14.52
C GLY A 407 -7.14 26.41 13.09
N VAL A 408 -6.24 27.38 12.92
CA VAL A 408 -5.73 27.78 11.62
C VAL A 408 -4.23 28.03 11.68
N ALA A 409 -3.50 27.53 10.70
CA ALA A 409 -2.07 27.75 10.51
C ALA A 409 -1.80 28.38 9.15
N VAL A 410 -0.76 29.19 9.06
CA VAL A 410 -0.44 29.98 7.87
C VAL A 410 0.94 29.61 7.33
N ALA A 411 1.05 29.46 6.01
CA ALA A 411 2.30 29.24 5.30
C ALA A 411 2.40 30.10 4.03
N ASP A 412 3.61 30.23 3.51
CA ASP A 412 3.88 30.89 2.24
C ASP A 412 3.96 29.89 1.07
N THR A 413 3.92 28.59 1.34
CA THR A 413 3.88 27.51 0.34
C THR A 413 2.82 26.45 0.73
N PRO A 414 2.31 25.66 -0.22
CA PRO A 414 1.31 24.63 0.08
C PRO A 414 1.87 23.48 0.93
N ILE A 415 3.19 23.34 1.03
CA ILE A 415 3.85 22.29 1.81
C ILE A 415 4.46 22.82 3.12
N GLY A 416 4.08 24.04 3.52
CA GLY A 416 4.59 24.67 4.73
C GLY A 416 5.96 25.36 4.56
N PRO A 417 6.70 25.59 5.66
CA PRO A 417 6.30 25.30 7.04
C PRO A 417 5.07 26.12 7.44
N PHE A 418 4.14 25.51 8.18
CA PHE A 418 2.94 26.16 8.69
C PHE A 418 3.19 26.72 10.09
N THR A 419 2.67 27.91 10.38
CA THR A 419 2.68 28.51 11.73
C THR A 419 1.25 28.65 12.24
N ALA A 420 0.90 27.91 13.29
CA ALA A 420 -0.43 27.96 13.88
C ALA A 420 -0.68 29.27 14.64
N GLN A 421 -1.95 29.69 14.65
CA GLN A 421 -2.39 30.72 15.58
C GLN A 421 -2.30 30.21 17.02
N PRO A 422 -1.94 31.09 17.99
CA PRO A 422 -1.70 30.69 19.37
C PRO A 422 -2.98 30.30 20.13
N GLU A 423 -4.15 30.62 19.59
CA GLU A 423 -5.46 30.28 20.15
C GLU A 423 -6.32 29.58 19.10
N PRO A 424 -7.29 28.74 19.51
CA PRO A 424 -8.22 28.13 18.58
C PRO A 424 -9.10 29.18 17.88
N LEU A 425 -9.43 28.93 16.61
CA LEU A 425 -10.32 29.75 15.78
C LEU A 425 -11.80 29.54 16.15
N ILE A 426 -12.21 28.30 16.42
CA ILE A 426 -13.57 27.93 16.83
C ILE A 426 -13.52 27.01 18.05
N THR A 427 -14.35 27.28 19.06
CA THR A 427 -14.47 26.44 20.27
C THR A 427 -15.92 26.12 20.60
N LEU A 428 -16.18 24.99 21.26
CA LEU A 428 -17.52 24.66 21.77
C LEU A 428 -18.05 25.69 22.78
N GLU A 429 -17.19 26.36 23.54
CA GLU A 429 -17.59 27.44 24.44
C GLU A 429 -18.20 28.62 23.66
N GLN A 430 -17.56 29.00 22.55
CA GLN A 430 -18.07 30.03 21.64
C GLN A 430 -19.43 29.65 21.06
N ILE A 431 -19.60 28.40 20.61
CA ILE A 431 -20.88 27.88 20.08
C ILE A 431 -21.99 27.99 21.14
N LYS A 432 -21.73 27.54 22.36
CA LYS A 432 -22.70 27.62 23.47
C LYS A 432 -23.05 29.07 23.82
N ARG A 433 -22.06 29.97 23.85
CA ARG A 433 -22.27 31.40 24.12
C ARG A 433 -23.18 32.05 23.09
N LEU A 434 -23.08 31.65 21.82
CA LEU A 434 -23.91 32.17 20.73
C LEU A 434 -25.30 31.52 20.65
N GLY A 435 -25.61 30.55 21.53
CA GLY A 435 -26.90 29.87 21.56
C GLY A 435 -27.10 28.84 20.44
N LEU A 436 -26.01 28.43 19.78
CA LEU A 436 -26.00 27.42 18.74
C LEU A 436 -25.89 26.02 19.34
N VAL A 437 -26.31 25.02 18.58
CA VAL A 437 -26.25 23.61 18.99
C VAL A 437 -25.15 22.90 18.20
N MET A 438 -24.29 22.14 18.89
CA MET A 438 -23.24 21.34 18.26
C MET A 438 -22.74 20.26 19.24
N GLY A 439 -22.39 19.08 18.71
CA GLY A 439 -21.74 18.02 19.48
C GLY A 439 -20.25 18.30 19.68
N GLN A 440 -19.52 18.45 18.57
CA GLN A 440 -18.10 18.81 18.55
C GLN A 440 -17.82 19.87 17.48
N ALA A 441 -16.90 20.79 17.79
CA ALA A 441 -16.36 21.76 16.82
C ALA A 441 -15.19 21.12 16.05
N ILE A 442 -15.51 20.42 14.96
CA ILE A 442 -14.58 19.64 14.13
C ILE A 442 -14.93 19.80 12.64
N ASP A 443 -14.14 19.16 11.77
CA ASP A 443 -14.36 19.03 10.33
C ASP A 443 -14.55 20.38 9.60
N PRO A 444 -13.56 21.30 9.70
CA PRO A 444 -13.58 22.55 8.94
C PRO A 444 -13.60 22.30 7.43
N SER A 445 -14.42 23.06 6.71
CA SER A 445 -14.40 23.17 5.25
C SER A 445 -14.52 24.63 4.83
N ILE A 446 -13.80 25.04 3.79
CA ILE A 446 -13.80 26.42 3.28
C ILE A 446 -14.61 26.52 2.00
N TYR A 447 -15.48 27.52 1.94
CA TYR A 447 -16.17 27.95 0.72
C TYR A 447 -15.84 29.41 0.41
N VAL A 448 -15.51 29.69 -0.85
CA VAL A 448 -15.27 31.05 -1.36
C VAL A 448 -16.43 31.43 -2.27
N GLU A 449 -17.15 32.49 -1.92
CA GLU A 449 -18.26 33.02 -2.70
C GLU A 449 -17.75 33.85 -3.89
N GLU A 450 -18.60 34.04 -4.90
CA GLU A 450 -18.27 34.78 -6.13
C GLU A 450 -17.83 36.24 -5.89
N ASP A 451 -18.26 36.85 -4.78
CA ASP A 451 -17.87 38.19 -4.36
C ASP A 451 -16.53 38.25 -3.57
N GLY A 452 -15.89 37.10 -3.36
CA GLY A 452 -14.63 36.95 -2.65
C GLY A 452 -14.76 36.82 -1.14
N LYS A 453 -15.98 36.80 -0.60
CA LYS A 453 -16.20 36.44 0.81
C LYS A 453 -15.87 34.98 1.04
N VAL A 454 -15.37 34.67 2.23
CA VAL A 454 -14.95 33.33 2.60
C VAL A 454 -15.76 32.86 3.79
N TYR A 455 -16.23 31.62 3.72
CA TYR A 455 -17.05 31.00 4.73
C TYR A 455 -16.39 29.72 5.22
N LEU A 456 -16.45 29.51 6.53
CA LEU A 456 -16.05 28.27 7.18
C LEU A 456 -17.31 27.49 7.55
N LEU A 457 -17.40 26.25 7.09
CA LEU A 457 -18.40 25.26 7.49
C LEU A 457 -17.75 24.25 8.43
N PHE A 458 -18.48 23.77 9.43
CA PHE A 458 -17.94 22.84 10.42
C PHE A 458 -19.03 22.18 11.26
N GLY A 459 -18.65 21.15 12.02
CA GLY A 459 -19.42 20.62 13.14
C GLY A 459 -19.74 19.13 13.04
N ASN A 460 -19.95 18.53 14.21
CA ASN A 460 -20.49 17.18 14.36
C ASN A 460 -21.81 17.21 15.14
N SER A 461 -22.73 16.31 14.81
CA SER A 461 -24.14 16.22 15.24
C SER A 461 -25.02 17.38 14.76
N HIS A 462 -24.47 18.58 14.61
CA HIS A 462 -25.09 19.74 13.97
C HIS A 462 -24.01 20.50 13.19
N ALA A 463 -24.35 20.96 11.99
CA ALA A 463 -23.47 21.79 11.19
C ALA A 463 -23.69 23.27 11.50
N ALA A 464 -22.64 24.07 11.28
CA ALA A 464 -22.68 25.51 11.28
C ALA A 464 -21.90 26.08 10.09
N ILE A 465 -22.21 27.33 9.76
CA ILE A 465 -21.50 28.14 8.77
C ILE A 465 -21.24 29.52 9.35
N VAL A 466 -20.08 30.10 9.04
CA VAL A 466 -19.70 31.45 9.49
C VAL A 466 -18.82 32.16 8.45
N GLU A 467 -18.99 33.47 8.29
CA GLU A 467 -18.12 34.30 7.46
C GLU A 467 -16.76 34.51 8.17
N LEU A 468 -15.66 34.38 7.42
CA LEU A 468 -14.32 34.72 7.88
C LEU A 468 -13.98 36.17 7.55
N GLY A 469 -13.17 36.78 8.40
CA GLY A 469 -12.55 38.06 8.16
C GLY A 469 -11.62 38.01 6.94
N ALA A 470 -11.30 39.19 6.39
CA ALA A 470 -10.43 39.28 5.22
C ALA A 470 -9.02 38.69 5.46
N ASP A 471 -8.59 38.60 6.73
CA ASP A 471 -7.32 38.02 7.17
C ASP A 471 -7.30 36.49 7.21
N MET A 472 -8.46 35.83 7.00
CA MET A 472 -8.66 34.37 7.03
C MET A 472 -8.37 33.71 8.38
N VAL A 473 -8.16 34.50 9.44
CA VAL A 473 -7.86 34.01 10.80
C VAL A 473 -8.78 34.63 11.85
N THR A 474 -9.73 35.46 11.43
CA THR A 474 -10.78 36.04 12.26
C THR A 474 -12.14 35.47 11.84
N VAL A 475 -13.01 35.20 12.81
CA VAL A 475 -14.40 34.76 12.60
C VAL A 475 -15.36 35.93 12.82
N LEU A 476 -16.30 36.14 11.92
CA LEU A 476 -17.37 37.14 12.07
C LEU A 476 -18.58 36.50 12.76
N GLU A 477 -18.54 36.44 14.09
CA GLU A 477 -19.49 35.66 14.90
C GLU A 477 -20.98 36.02 14.70
N ASP A 478 -21.27 37.27 14.37
CA ASP A 478 -22.63 37.74 14.11
C ASP A 478 -23.26 37.12 12.85
N THR A 479 -22.42 36.52 12.00
CA THR A 479 -22.83 35.77 10.80
C THR A 479 -22.98 34.27 11.04
N MET A 480 -22.63 33.78 12.24
CA MET A 480 -22.61 32.35 12.54
C MET A 480 -24.02 31.81 12.76
N GLN A 481 -24.36 30.72 12.09
CA GLN A 481 -25.63 30.04 12.27
C GLN A 481 -25.53 28.53 12.06
N ASN A 482 -26.45 27.78 12.68
CA ASN A 482 -26.64 26.36 12.37
C ASN A 482 -27.24 26.21 10.96
N LEU A 483 -26.80 25.19 10.22
CA LEU A 483 -27.41 24.82 8.93
C LEU A 483 -28.59 23.89 9.15
N GLU A 484 -29.71 24.16 8.48
CA GLU A 484 -30.93 23.35 8.54
C GLU A 484 -31.13 22.54 7.25
N GLY A 485 -31.84 21.40 7.37
CA GLY A 485 -32.23 20.56 6.23
C GLY A 485 -31.20 19.51 5.80
N LEU A 486 -30.06 19.42 6.48
CA LEU A 486 -29.09 18.34 6.32
C LEU A 486 -29.64 17.04 6.92
N HIS A 487 -30.28 16.22 6.08
CA HIS A 487 -30.89 14.96 6.49
C HIS A 487 -29.84 13.98 7.05
N ASP A 488 -30.12 13.44 8.24
CA ASP A 488 -29.26 12.46 8.93
C ASP A 488 -27.81 12.92 9.13
N PHE A 489 -27.62 14.23 9.34
CA PHE A 489 -26.29 14.82 9.46
C PHE A 489 -25.47 14.19 10.60
N ARG A 490 -24.26 13.70 10.28
CA ARG A 490 -23.23 13.40 11.26
C ARG A 490 -22.19 14.51 11.32
N GLU A 491 -21.48 14.76 10.22
CA GLU A 491 -20.27 15.59 10.16
C GLU A 491 -19.81 15.89 8.71
N ALA A 492 -18.60 16.43 8.53
CA ALA A 492 -17.95 16.69 7.23
C ALA A 492 -18.83 17.39 6.18
N VAL A 493 -19.41 18.54 6.54
CA VAL A 493 -20.22 19.36 5.62
C VAL A 493 -19.34 20.17 4.68
N THR A 494 -19.66 20.13 3.39
CA THR A 494 -19.02 20.94 2.34
C THR A 494 -20.07 21.57 1.44
N VAL A 495 -19.73 22.67 0.79
CA VAL A 495 -20.61 23.35 -0.18
C VAL A 495 -19.82 23.82 -1.39
N LEU A 496 -20.45 23.72 -2.56
CA LEU A 496 -20.02 24.40 -3.78
C LEU A 496 -21.21 25.07 -4.44
N LYS A 497 -20.97 26.13 -5.22
CA LYS A 497 -22.00 26.80 -6.01
C LYS A 497 -21.80 26.52 -7.49
N ARG A 498 -22.87 26.15 -8.18
CA ARG A 498 -22.87 25.86 -9.61
C ARG A 498 -24.18 26.34 -10.24
N ASP A 499 -24.06 27.10 -11.32
CA ASP A 499 -25.21 27.61 -12.09
C ASP A 499 -26.27 28.33 -11.21
N GLY A 500 -25.81 29.03 -10.15
CA GLY A 500 -26.64 29.76 -9.19
C GLY A 500 -27.24 28.94 -8.07
N LEU A 501 -27.00 27.62 -8.02
CA LEU A 501 -27.48 26.71 -6.98
C LEU A 501 -26.35 26.32 -6.03
N TYR A 502 -26.62 26.29 -4.73
CA TYR A 502 -25.68 25.76 -3.73
C TYR A 502 -25.90 24.25 -3.59
N HIS A 503 -24.82 23.50 -3.71
CA HIS A 503 -24.76 22.05 -3.59
C HIS A 503 -24.05 21.70 -2.28
N PHE A 504 -24.81 21.20 -1.32
CA PHE A 504 -24.30 20.76 -0.03
C PHE A 504 -24.10 19.25 -0.03
N THR A 505 -22.99 18.82 0.53
CA THR A 505 -22.72 17.40 0.79
C THR A 505 -22.21 17.22 2.21
N TRP A 506 -22.56 16.11 2.85
CA TRP A 506 -22.18 15.85 4.24
C TRP A 506 -22.13 14.35 4.53
N SER A 507 -21.38 13.97 5.56
CA SER A 507 -21.27 12.58 5.97
C SER A 507 -22.36 12.20 6.99
N CYS A 508 -22.77 10.93 6.93
CA CYS A 508 -23.84 10.32 7.69
C CYS A 508 -23.41 8.96 8.25
N ASP A 509 -24.03 8.55 9.36
CA ASP A 509 -23.59 7.43 10.21
C ASP A 509 -22.18 7.63 10.82
N ASP A 510 -21.64 6.64 11.52
CA ASP A 510 -20.34 6.66 12.18
C ASP A 510 -19.21 6.19 11.26
N THR A 511 -18.02 6.82 11.35
CA THR A 511 -16.86 6.40 10.55
C THR A 511 -16.44 4.95 10.80
N GLY A 512 -16.81 4.34 11.94
CA GLY A 512 -16.62 2.91 12.21
C GLY A 512 -17.70 1.99 11.63
N SER A 513 -18.78 2.53 11.06
CA SER A 513 -19.87 1.79 10.41
C SER A 513 -19.55 1.48 8.95
N GLU A 514 -19.89 0.28 8.47
CA GLU A 514 -19.83 0.00 7.02
C GLU A 514 -20.80 0.87 6.22
N ASP A 515 -21.81 1.45 6.88
CA ASP A 515 -22.82 2.34 6.32
C ASP A 515 -22.43 3.83 6.36
N TYR A 516 -21.20 4.19 6.77
CA TYR A 516 -20.70 5.56 6.62
C TYR A 516 -20.80 5.99 5.14
N HIS A 517 -21.51 7.08 4.87
CA HIS A 517 -21.87 7.51 3.51
C HIS A 517 -22.01 9.03 3.38
N VAL A 518 -22.03 9.55 2.14
CA VAL A 518 -22.18 10.98 1.86
C VAL A 518 -23.57 11.25 1.30
N ASN A 519 -24.32 12.11 1.98
CA ASN A 519 -25.59 12.66 1.51
C ASN A 519 -25.39 13.97 0.76
N TYR A 520 -26.32 14.26 -0.15
CA TYR A 520 -26.31 15.42 -1.02
C TYR A 520 -27.65 16.16 -0.98
N GLY A 521 -27.59 17.48 -0.97
CA GLY A 521 -28.72 18.39 -0.96
C GLY A 521 -28.42 19.69 -1.71
N THR A 522 -29.46 20.47 -1.98
CA THR A 522 -29.35 21.75 -2.70
C THR A 522 -30.07 22.87 -1.99
N SER A 523 -29.59 24.11 -2.15
CA SER A 523 -30.30 25.30 -1.68
C SER A 523 -30.14 26.46 -2.67
N GLU A 524 -31.15 27.34 -2.72
CA GLU A 524 -31.05 28.61 -3.43
C GLU A 524 -30.28 29.67 -2.62
N GLN A 525 -29.95 29.39 -1.35
CA GLN A 525 -29.27 30.31 -0.44
C GLN A 525 -28.12 29.58 0.27
N LEU A 526 -26.98 30.26 0.43
CA LEU A 526 -25.80 29.73 1.13
C LEU A 526 -26.11 29.32 2.58
N TYR A 527 -27.02 30.04 3.24
CA TYR A 527 -27.40 29.79 4.62
C TYR A 527 -28.58 28.81 4.76
N GLY A 528 -29.01 28.18 3.66
CA GLY A 528 -30.11 27.21 3.65
C GLY A 528 -31.51 27.85 3.67
N PRO A 529 -32.56 27.06 3.98
CA PRO A 529 -32.49 25.63 4.33
C PRO A 529 -32.03 24.78 3.14
N VAL A 530 -31.37 23.65 3.44
CA VAL A 530 -30.93 22.67 2.44
C VAL A 530 -32.07 21.71 2.15
N ASN A 531 -32.38 21.50 0.87
CA ASN A 531 -33.29 20.45 0.42
C ASN A 531 -32.50 19.18 0.09
N PHE A 532 -32.63 18.15 0.93
CA PHE A 532 -32.03 16.83 0.68
C PHE A 532 -32.49 16.24 -0.65
N GLN A 533 -31.56 15.65 -1.39
CA GLN A 533 -31.81 14.99 -2.66
C GLN A 533 -31.68 13.47 -2.52
N TYR A 534 -30.47 12.97 -2.28
CA TYR A 534 -30.15 11.55 -2.14
C TYR A 534 -28.73 11.34 -1.60
N THR A 535 -28.38 10.10 -1.29
CA THR A 535 -27.00 9.66 -1.03
C THR A 535 -26.18 9.69 -2.32
N VAL A 536 -25.07 10.43 -2.33
CA VAL A 536 -24.20 10.62 -3.51
C VAL A 536 -23.01 9.66 -3.51
N LEU A 537 -22.55 9.21 -2.35
CA LEU A 537 -21.49 8.21 -2.20
C LEU A 537 -21.85 7.22 -1.09
N SER A 538 -21.76 5.93 -1.37
CA SER A 538 -22.06 4.85 -0.41
C SER A 538 -21.28 3.59 -0.78
N LYS A 539 -21.15 2.67 0.18
CA LYS A 539 -20.42 1.41 0.02
C LYS A 539 -20.73 0.64 -1.27
N ASN A 540 -19.73 -0.07 -1.78
CA ASN A 540 -19.86 -1.09 -2.83
C ASN A 540 -19.35 -2.43 -2.28
N LYS A 541 -20.29 -3.31 -1.88
CA LYS A 541 -19.96 -4.62 -1.28
C LYS A 541 -19.28 -5.56 -2.26
N ASP A 542 -19.64 -5.50 -3.54
CA ASP A 542 -19.07 -6.38 -4.58
C ASP A 542 -17.57 -6.09 -4.80
N LYS A 543 -17.14 -4.88 -4.46
CA LYS A 543 -15.74 -4.43 -4.53
C LYS A 543 -15.06 -4.32 -3.16
N ASN A 544 -15.68 -4.82 -2.09
CA ASN A 544 -15.18 -4.68 -0.71
C ASN A 544 -14.92 -3.21 -0.27
N MET A 545 -15.66 -2.25 -0.83
CA MET A 545 -15.54 -0.84 -0.49
C MET A 545 -16.60 -0.49 0.55
N LEU A 546 -16.24 -0.50 1.83
CA LEU A 546 -17.14 -0.23 2.95
C LEU A 546 -16.75 1.06 3.68
N GLY A 547 -17.71 1.72 4.32
CA GLY A 547 -17.47 2.94 5.11
C GLY A 547 -16.96 4.12 4.27
N THR A 548 -17.57 4.36 3.10
CA THR A 548 -17.11 5.33 2.10
C THR A 548 -17.71 6.72 2.36
N ALA A 549 -17.03 7.56 3.14
CA ALA A 549 -17.45 8.95 3.36
C ALA A 549 -16.27 9.83 3.80
N HIS A 550 -16.57 10.93 4.50
CA HIS A 550 -15.69 12.06 4.80
C HIS A 550 -14.91 12.51 3.57
N HIS A 551 -15.45 13.50 2.89
CA HIS A 551 -15.02 13.84 1.55
C HIS A 551 -14.67 15.33 1.40
N SER A 552 -13.83 15.60 0.40
CA SER A 552 -13.64 16.92 -0.18
C SER A 552 -13.97 16.87 -1.67
N ILE A 553 -14.33 18.03 -2.23
CA ILE A 553 -14.66 18.17 -3.65
C ILE A 553 -13.77 19.24 -4.26
N LEU A 554 -12.96 18.84 -5.25
CA LEU A 554 -12.15 19.75 -6.04
C LEU A 554 -12.81 19.97 -7.40
N GLN A 555 -13.17 21.21 -7.71
CA GLN A 555 -13.32 21.62 -9.11
C GLN A 555 -11.95 21.95 -9.68
N ASP A 556 -11.45 21.13 -10.59
CA ASP A 556 -10.17 21.37 -11.23
C ASP A 556 -10.27 22.61 -12.14
N PRO A 557 -9.55 23.71 -11.81
CA PRO A 557 -9.67 24.97 -12.54
C PRO A 557 -9.21 24.86 -14.00
N ASP A 558 -8.34 23.90 -14.32
CA ASP A 558 -7.80 23.76 -15.68
C ASP A 558 -8.70 22.93 -16.59
N SER A 559 -9.29 21.86 -16.04
CA SER A 559 -10.11 20.91 -16.83
C SER A 559 -11.61 21.12 -16.67
N GLY A 560 -12.05 21.83 -15.62
CA GLY A 560 -13.45 21.98 -15.24
C GLY A 560 -14.10 20.71 -14.68
N LYS A 561 -13.33 19.62 -14.51
CA LYS A 561 -13.81 18.37 -13.90
C LYS A 561 -13.97 18.53 -12.38
N TYR A 562 -14.88 17.75 -11.81
CA TYR A 562 -15.02 17.65 -10.37
C TYR A 562 -14.47 16.31 -9.89
N TRP A 563 -13.64 16.35 -8.87
CA TRP A 563 -13.09 15.18 -8.20
C TRP A 563 -13.62 15.13 -6.78
N ILE A 564 -13.95 13.93 -6.30
CA ILE A 564 -14.28 13.68 -4.90
C ILE A 564 -13.16 12.84 -4.29
N ALA A 565 -12.47 13.38 -3.30
CA ALA A 565 -11.56 12.61 -2.45
C ALA A 565 -12.33 12.18 -1.20
N TYR A 566 -12.16 10.94 -0.77
CA TYR A 566 -12.87 10.36 0.38
C TYR A 566 -12.04 9.25 1.03
N HIS A 567 -12.46 8.69 2.16
CA HIS A 567 -11.83 7.49 2.72
C HIS A 567 -12.77 6.29 2.74
N ARG A 568 -12.20 5.09 2.88
CA ARG A 568 -12.92 3.84 3.14
C ARG A 568 -12.14 2.96 4.12
N PHE A 569 -12.71 1.84 4.56
CA PHE A 569 -11.93 0.85 5.33
C PHE A 569 -10.78 0.26 4.51
N VAL A 570 -9.65 0.05 5.19
CA VAL A 570 -8.48 -0.61 4.58
C VAL A 570 -8.87 -1.96 3.98
N THR A 571 -8.35 -2.23 2.79
CA THR A 571 -8.54 -3.49 2.09
C THR A 571 -7.25 -4.34 2.09
N PRO A 572 -7.35 -5.68 2.17
CA PRO A 572 -8.57 -6.48 2.32
C PRO A 572 -9.23 -6.27 3.70
N LEU A 573 -10.56 -6.36 3.76
CA LEU A 573 -11.36 -6.05 4.97
C LEU A 573 -11.06 -6.97 6.17
N THR A 574 -10.47 -8.12 5.91
CA THR A 574 -9.97 -9.13 6.86
C THR A 574 -8.71 -8.69 7.59
N ARG A 575 -7.98 -7.68 7.07
CA ARG A 575 -6.78 -7.14 7.70
C ARG A 575 -7.05 -6.58 9.09
N PHE A 576 -8.22 -5.98 9.29
CA PHE A 576 -8.64 -5.44 10.58
C PHE A 576 -10.06 -5.92 10.88
N ASN A 577 -10.17 -6.97 11.69
CA ASN A 577 -11.47 -7.57 12.01
C ASN A 577 -12.33 -6.65 12.87
N ASP A 578 -11.72 -5.95 13.82
CA ASP A 578 -12.37 -4.99 14.71
C ASP A 578 -11.86 -3.56 14.47
N TYR A 579 -12.62 -2.56 14.93
CA TYR A 579 -12.24 -1.14 14.90
C TYR A 579 -11.82 -0.61 13.52
N LYS A 580 -12.48 -1.04 12.44
CA LYS A 580 -12.17 -0.60 11.07
C LYS A 580 -12.20 0.93 10.87
N GLY A 581 -12.96 1.66 11.69
CA GLY A 581 -13.03 3.13 11.65
C GLY A 581 -11.75 3.86 12.05
N ILE A 582 -10.75 3.18 12.62
CA ILE A 582 -9.39 3.75 12.84
C ILE A 582 -8.36 3.18 11.84
N HIS A 583 -8.82 2.42 10.83
CA HIS A 583 -7.99 1.76 9.83
C HIS A 583 -8.57 2.04 8.44
N ARG A 584 -8.36 3.26 7.94
CA ARG A 584 -8.93 3.76 6.69
C ARG A 584 -7.85 4.12 5.66
N GLU A 585 -8.25 4.12 4.39
CA GLU A 585 -7.39 4.45 3.25
C GLU A 585 -8.06 5.50 2.35
N THR A 586 -7.24 6.38 1.77
CA THR A 586 -7.69 7.53 0.96
C THR A 586 -7.94 7.11 -0.49
N CYS A 587 -9.09 7.53 -1.02
CA CYS A 587 -9.54 7.28 -2.38
C CYS A 587 -9.90 8.56 -3.13
N ILE A 588 -9.86 8.52 -4.46
CA ILE A 588 -10.34 9.59 -5.35
C ILE A 588 -11.19 9.01 -6.46
N ASP A 589 -12.32 9.67 -6.75
CA ASP A 589 -13.18 9.34 -7.89
C ASP A 589 -13.66 10.60 -8.63
N LEU A 590 -14.16 10.42 -9.86
CA LEU A 590 -14.79 11.49 -10.62
C LEU A 590 -16.20 11.78 -10.08
N LEU A 591 -16.49 13.05 -9.80
CA LEU A 591 -17.83 13.54 -9.53
C LEU A 591 -18.40 14.19 -10.80
N SER A 592 -19.63 13.84 -11.16
CA SER A 592 -20.29 14.34 -12.39
C SER A 592 -21.61 15.01 -12.06
N PHE A 593 -22.05 15.92 -12.93
CA PHE A 593 -23.36 16.57 -12.84
C PHE A 593 -24.26 16.11 -14.00
N GLY A 594 -25.54 15.87 -13.69
CA GLY A 594 -26.56 15.55 -14.68
C GLY A 594 -26.99 16.75 -15.51
N GLY A 595 -27.78 16.50 -16.56
CA GLY A 595 -28.37 17.58 -17.37
C GLY A 595 -29.43 18.40 -16.64
N ASP A 596 -29.88 17.95 -15.48
CA ASP A 596 -30.75 18.66 -14.52
C ASP A 596 -29.95 19.56 -13.56
N GLY A 597 -28.63 19.58 -13.66
CA GLY A 597 -27.75 20.37 -12.80
C GLY A 597 -27.45 19.72 -11.45
N LEU A 598 -27.92 18.50 -11.16
CA LEU A 598 -27.67 17.81 -9.89
C LEU A 598 -26.41 16.93 -9.93
N MET A 599 -25.73 16.76 -8.80
CA MET A 599 -24.63 15.80 -8.67
C MET A 599 -25.11 14.38 -8.91
N GLN A 600 -24.44 13.60 -9.76
CA GLN A 600 -24.74 12.19 -9.95
C GLN A 600 -24.09 11.35 -8.84
N PRO A 601 -24.73 10.24 -8.42
CA PRO A 601 -24.09 9.28 -7.53
C PRO A 601 -22.74 8.80 -8.08
N VAL A 602 -21.73 8.78 -7.22
CA VAL A 602 -20.37 8.33 -7.54
C VAL A 602 -20.40 6.84 -7.86
N LYS A 603 -19.69 6.45 -8.92
CA LYS A 603 -19.64 5.06 -9.38
C LYS A 603 -18.39 4.37 -8.85
N LEU A 604 -18.56 3.68 -7.73
CA LEU A 604 -17.52 2.86 -7.11
C LEU A 604 -17.24 1.57 -7.85
#